data_AF-A0A832D223-F1
#
_entry.id   AF-A0A832D223-F1
#
_cell.length_a   1.000
_cell.length_b   1.000
_cell.length_c   1.000
_cell.angle_alpha   90.00
_cell.angle_beta   90.00
_cell.angle_gamma   90.00
#
_symmetry.space_group_name_H-M   'P 1'
#
loop_
_entity.id
_entity.type
_entity.pdbx_description
1 polymer ?
#
loop_
_entity_poly.entity_id
_entity_poly.type
_entity_poly.pdbx_seq_one_letter_code
_entity_poly.pdbx_strand_id
1 'polypeptide(L)'
;MSRGSLLIDILSRRDPHGYFVIPLKVEGKDLVEKIISQYGESSAKIVESHEAILVRVKSRSVAEKIIRAAEKRSLLLIEEED
;
A
#
# COMPACT_ATOMS: atom_id res chain seq x y z
N MET A 1 -1.44 2.07 -19.21
CA MET A 1 -2.31 1.21 -18.37
C MET A 1 -3.51 2.00 -17.87
N SER A 2 -4.70 1.40 -17.76
CA SER A 2 -5.89 2.08 -17.21
C SER A 2 -5.85 2.03 -15.68
N ARG A 3 -6.20 3.13 -14.97
CA ARG A 3 -6.19 3.23 -13.48
C ARG A 3 -6.87 2.05 -12.75
N GLY A 4 -7.79 1.35 -13.42
CA GLY A 4 -8.46 0.19 -12.87
C GLY A 4 -7.58 -1.05 -12.71
N SER A 5 -6.57 -1.26 -13.56
CA SER A 5 -5.76 -2.50 -13.54
C SER A 5 -4.83 -2.55 -12.32
N LEU A 6 -4.09 -1.47 -12.08
CA LEU A 6 -3.10 -1.36 -11.01
C LEU A 6 -3.65 -1.64 -9.61
N LEU A 7 -4.83 -1.08 -9.33
CA LEU A 7 -5.50 -1.21 -8.04
C LEU A 7 -6.06 -2.62 -7.84
N ILE A 8 -6.53 -3.26 -8.92
CA ILE A 8 -6.97 -4.66 -8.89
C ILE A 8 -5.77 -5.59 -8.68
N ASP A 9 -4.65 -5.32 -9.34
CA ASP A 9 -3.43 -6.14 -9.25
C ASP A 9 -2.87 -6.13 -7.83
N ILE A 10 -2.67 -4.96 -7.21
CA ILE A 10 -2.19 -4.88 -5.82
C ILE A 10 -3.20 -5.53 -4.85
N LEU A 11 -4.51 -5.32 -5.04
CA LEU A 11 -5.52 -5.89 -4.14
C LEU A 11 -5.78 -7.38 -4.37
N SER A 12 -5.32 -7.96 -5.48
CA SER A 12 -5.36 -9.40 -5.72
C SER A 12 -4.22 -10.13 -4.99
N ARG A 13 -3.12 -9.43 -4.70
CA ARG A 13 -1.96 -9.97 -3.99
C ARG A 13 -2.18 -9.88 -2.47
N ARG A 14 -2.43 -11.03 -1.85
CA ARG A 14 -2.44 -11.18 -0.39
C ARG A 14 -1.31 -12.09 0.06
N ASP A 15 -0.78 -11.81 1.25
CA ASP A 15 0.15 -12.73 1.89
C ASP A 15 -0.59 -13.99 2.43
N PRO A 16 0.14 -15.04 2.84
CA PRO A 16 -0.45 -16.25 3.40
C PRO A 16 -1.30 -16.03 4.66
N HIS A 17 -1.16 -14.88 5.32
CA HIS A 17 -1.91 -14.48 6.51
C HIS A 17 -3.13 -13.60 6.18
N GLY A 18 -3.43 -13.39 4.90
CA GLY A 18 -4.58 -12.63 4.42
C GLY A 18 -4.42 -11.11 4.43
N TYR A 19 -3.20 -10.59 4.58
CA TYR A 19 -2.91 -9.16 4.52
C TYR A 19 -2.72 -8.70 3.08
N PHE A 20 -3.20 -7.50 2.77
CA PHE A 20 -2.78 -6.76 1.58
C PHE A 20 -1.38 -6.21 1.82
N VAL A 21 -0.49 -6.38 0.85
CA VAL A 21 0.89 -5.89 0.90
C VAL A 21 1.06 -4.81 -0.15
N ILE A 22 1.41 -3.61 0.29
CA ILE A 22 1.52 -2.43 -0.57
C ILE A 22 2.97 -1.95 -0.51
N PRO A 23 3.76 -2.16 -1.57
CA PRO A 23 5.11 -1.63 -1.67
C PRO A 23 5.08 -0.14 -2.02
N LEU A 24 5.79 0.66 -1.24
CA LEU A 24 5.88 2.11 -1.41
C LEU A 24 7.32 2.58 -1.26
N LYS A 25 7.62 3.74 -1.84
CA LYS A 25 8.87 4.46 -1.55
C LYS A 25 8.87 4.94 -0.10
N VAL A 26 10.06 5.12 0.47
CA VAL A 26 10.24 5.53 1.88
C VAL A 26 9.55 6.86 2.22
N GLU A 27 9.43 7.78 1.26
CA GLU A 27 8.74 9.07 1.42
C GLU A 27 7.22 8.93 1.64
N GLY A 28 6.66 7.74 1.39
CA GLY A 28 5.25 7.42 1.63
C GLY A 28 4.92 7.09 3.08
N LYS A 29 5.92 6.96 3.97
CA LYS A 29 5.72 6.52 5.35
C LYS A 29 4.74 7.40 6.13
N ASP A 30 4.98 8.70 6.18
CA ASP A 30 4.12 9.66 6.89
C ASP A 30 2.67 9.67 6.38
N LEU A 31 2.50 9.47 5.06
CA LEU A 31 1.18 9.40 4.45
C LEU A 31 0.42 8.16 4.95
N VAL A 32 1.10 7.02 4.96
CA VAL A 32 0.54 5.74 5.39
C VAL A 32 0.21 5.76 6.88
N GLU A 33 1.12 6.25 7.72
CA GLU A 33 0.91 6.37 9.16
C GLU A 33 -0.31 7.23 9.48
N LYS A 34 -0.48 8.36 8.78
CA LYS A 34 -1.68 9.21 8.90
C LYS A 34 -2.95 8.46 8.53
N ILE A 35 -2.95 7.70 7.44
CA ILE A 35 -4.13 6.92 7.02
C ILE A 35 -4.43 5.82 8.04
N ILE A 36 -3.43 5.04 8.47
CA ILE A 36 -3.61 3.97 9.47
C ILE A 36 -4.20 4.53 10.76
N SER A 37 -3.64 5.64 11.26
CA SER A 37 -4.11 6.33 12.46
C SER A 37 -5.55 6.84 12.31
N GLN A 38 -5.86 7.49 11.18
CA GLN A 38 -7.19 8.02 10.89
C GLN A 38 -8.29 6.94 10.84
N TYR A 39 -7.96 5.74 10.38
CA TYR A 39 -8.93 4.65 10.21
C TYR A 39 -8.83 3.55 11.28
N GLY A 40 -7.94 3.69 12.27
CA GLY A 40 -7.83 2.77 13.40
C GLY A 40 -7.43 1.34 13.02
N GLU A 41 -6.60 1.16 11.98
CA GLU A 41 -6.17 -0.16 11.52
C GLU A 41 -5.10 -0.74 12.45
N SER A 42 -5.53 -1.32 13.56
CA SER A 42 -4.65 -1.91 14.59
C SER A 42 -3.81 -3.08 14.10
N SER A 43 -4.23 -3.73 13.00
CA SER A 43 -3.49 -4.84 12.40
C SER A 43 -2.38 -4.38 11.44
N ALA A 44 -2.30 -3.07 11.16
CA ALA A 44 -1.33 -2.55 10.21
C ALA A 44 0.10 -2.75 10.68
N LYS A 45 0.99 -3.07 9.73
CA LYS A 45 2.43 -3.11 9.96
C LYS A 45 3.15 -2.40 8.83
N ILE A 46 4.13 -1.57 9.18
CA ILE A 46 5.04 -0.95 8.23
C ILE A 46 6.40 -1.60 8.47
N VAL A 47 6.96 -2.20 7.42
CA VAL A 47 8.32 -2.74 7.42
C VAL A 47 9.17 -1.84 6.53
N GLU A 48 10.23 -1.28 7.08
CA GLU A 48 11.10 -0.34 6.37
C GLU A 48 12.38 -1.05 5.92
N SER A 49 12.79 -0.79 4.69
CA SER A 49 14.06 -1.17 4.09
C SER A 49 14.79 0.11 3.65
N HIS A 50 16.03 -0.02 3.16
CA HIS A 50 16.83 1.13 2.72
C HIS A 50 16.19 1.95 1.58
N GLU A 51 15.43 1.30 0.69
CA GLU A 51 14.91 1.92 -0.54
C GLU A 51 13.37 1.94 -0.60
N ALA A 52 12.70 1.24 0.31
CA ALA A 52 11.26 1.00 0.25
C ALA A 52 10.65 0.77 1.64
N ILE A 53 9.34 0.98 1.73
CA ILE A 53 8.51 0.48 2.83
C ILE A 53 7.51 -0.53 2.30
N LEU A 54 7.25 -1.57 3.07
CA LEU A 54 6.20 -2.54 2.84
C LEU A 54 5.10 -2.32 3.87
N VAL A 55 3.92 -1.95 3.39
CA VAL A 55 2.76 -1.71 4.24
C VAL A 55 1.83 -2.91 4.17
N ARG A 56 1.55 -3.49 5.34
CA ARG A 56 0.64 -4.63 5.50
C ARG A 56 -0.61 -4.17 6.21
N VAL A 57 -1.79 -4.43 5.65
CA VAL A 57 -3.09 -4.13 6.26
C VAL A 57 -4.09 -5.26 6.00
N LYS A 58 -4.99 -5.55 6.94
CA LYS A 58 -6.07 -6.54 6.72
C LYS A 58 -7.29 -5.93 6.03
N SER A 59 -7.61 -4.67 6.33
CA SER A 59 -8.78 -4.03 5.74
C SER A 59 -8.55 -3.67 4.27
N ARG A 60 -9.40 -4.20 3.40
CA ARG A 60 -9.42 -3.84 1.98
C ARG A 60 -9.68 -2.34 1.78
N SER A 61 -10.57 -1.74 2.58
CA SER A 61 -10.87 -0.31 2.47
C SER A 61 -9.66 0.56 2.83
N VAL A 62 -8.88 0.17 3.85
CA VAL A 62 -7.64 0.86 4.21
C VAL A 62 -6.59 0.68 3.12
N ALA A 63 -6.45 -0.53 2.58
CA ALA A 63 -5.55 -0.79 1.45
C ALA A 63 -5.87 0.09 0.24
N GLU A 64 -7.14 0.16 -0.17
CA GLU A 64 -7.61 1.00 -1.27
C GLU A 64 -7.29 2.48 -1.06
N LYS A 65 -7.44 2.99 0.17
CA LYS A 65 -7.12 4.39 0.51
C LYS A 65 -5.63 4.65 0.42
N ILE A 66 -4.79 3.75 0.93
CA ILE A 66 -3.34 3.85 0.85
C ILE A 66 -2.91 3.85 -0.62
N ILE A 67 -3.37 2.90 -1.43
CA ILE A 67 -3.03 2.80 -2.85
C ILE A 67 -3.42 4.08 -3.59
N ARG A 68 -4.66 4.56 -3.45
CA ARG A 68 -5.13 5.78 -4.12
C ARG A 68 -4.36 7.03 -3.70
N ALA A 69 -4.00 7.12 -2.42
CA ALA A 69 -3.25 8.26 -1.90
C ALA A 69 -1.78 8.23 -2.39
N ALA A 70 -1.17 7.04 -2.44
CA ALA A 70 0.19 6.82 -2.93
C ALA A 70 0.31 7.02 -4.44
N GLU A 71 -0.66 6.53 -5.23
CA GLU A 71 -0.72 6.69 -6.68
C GLU A 71 -0.72 8.18 -7.08
N LYS A 72 -1.56 8.99 -6.41
CA LYS A 72 -1.62 10.45 -6.63
C LYS A 72 -0.28 11.16 -6.41
N ARG A 73 0.65 10.54 -5.70
CA ARG A 73 1.96 11.10 -5.33
C ARG A 73 3.13 10.34 -5.98
N SER A 74 2.86 9.38 -6.87
CA SER A 74 3.89 8.53 -7.50
C SER A 74 4.80 7.81 -6.48
N LEU A 75 4.20 7.33 -5.40
CA LEU A 75 4.88 6.66 -4.28
C LEU A 75 4.81 5.13 -4.35
N LEU A 76 4.05 4.55 -5.27
CA LEU A 76 3.94 3.10 -5.42
C LEU A 76 5.20 2.52 -6.09
N LEU A 77 5.71 1.41 -5.55
CA LEU A 77 6.84 0.65 -6.09
C LEU A 77 6.32 -0.64 -6.72
N ILE A 78 5.64 -0.47 -7.83
CA ILE A 78 5.08 -1.55 -8.64
C ILE A 78 5.90 -1.57 -9.90
N GLU A 79 6.53 -2.69 -10.19
CA GLU A 79 7.20 -2.90 -11.47
C GLU A 79 6.13 -2.80 -12.57
N GLU A 80 6.25 -1.81 -13.44
CA GLU A 80 5.59 -1.86 -14.74
C GLU A 80 6.35 -2.96 -15.51
N GLU A 81 5.76 -4.14 -15.66
CA GLU A 81 6.22 -5.08 -16.68
C GLU A 81 5.98 -4.38 -18.03
N ASP A 82 7.06 -4.00 -18.70
CA ASP A 82 7.09 -3.50 -20.09
C ASP A 82 6.53 -4.53 -21.09
#